data_AF-A0A059IY76-F1
#
_entry.id   AF-A0A059IY76-F1
#
_cell.length_a   1.000
_cell.length_b   1.000
_cell.length_c   1.000
_cell.angle_alpha   90.00
_cell.angle_beta   90.00
_cell.angle_gamma   90.00
#
_symmetry.space_group_name_H-M   'P 1'
#
loop_
_entity.id
_entity.type
_entity.pdbx_description
1 polymer ?
#
loop_
_entity_poly.entity_id
_entity_poly.type
_entity_poly.pdbx_seq_one_letter_code
_entity_poly.pdbx_strand_id
1 'polypeptide(L)' 'HSDTFFLHQNNKYLASQLPHPFESKQQYERALRLPIGPEWTTKSTFQTATKPRVMIKQGVIKPIQRPTL' A
#
# COMPACT_ATOMS: atom_id res chain seq x y z
N HIS A 1 15.02 -27.03 20.96
CA HIS A 1 13.78 -26.81 21.74
C HIS A 1 13.53 -25.34 22.09
N SER A 2 14.51 -24.44 21.95
CA SER A 2 14.38 -22.98 22.16
C SER A 2 13.86 -22.21 20.94
N ASP A 3 14.00 -22.77 19.74
CA ASP A 3 13.83 -22.00 18.48
C ASP A 3 12.36 -21.79 18.09
N THR A 4 11.45 -22.63 18.60
CA THR A 4 10.00 -22.50 18.37
C THR A 4 9.35 -21.43 19.25
N PHE A 5 9.97 -21.07 20.38
CA PHE A 5 9.42 -20.07 21.32
C PHE A 5 9.52 -18.64 20.78
N PHE A 6 10.60 -18.33 20.05
CA PHE A 6 10.78 -17.02 19.41
C PHE A 6 9.88 -16.82 18.19
N LEU A 7 9.58 -17.89 17.45
CA LEU A 7 8.68 -17.83 16.29
C LEU A 7 7.24 -17.44 16.68
N HIS A 8 6.76 -17.87 17.85
CA HIS A 8 5.40 -17.56 18.32
C HIS A 8 5.16 -16.06 18.57
N GLN A 9 6.21 -15.32 18.96
CA GLN A 9 6.12 -13.88 19.24
C GLN A 9 5.91 -13.02 17.98
N ASN A 10 6.30 -13.54 16.82
CA ASN A 10 6.27 -12.81 15.55
C ASN A 10 4.92 -12.92 14.81
N ASN A 11 4.03 -13.82 15.25
CA ASN A 11 2.74 -14.05 14.61
C ASN A 11 1.87 -12.79 14.52
N LYS A 12 2.00 -11.84 15.46
CA LYS A 12 1.26 -10.57 15.43
C LYS A 12 1.59 -9.66 14.25
N TYR A 13 2.73 -9.88 13.58
CA TYR A 13 3.15 -9.10 12.41
C TYR A 13 2.74 -9.75 11.08
N LEU A 14 2.22 -10.97 11.12
CA LEU A 14 1.70 -11.65 9.93
C LEU A 14 0.25 -11.25 9.70
N ALA A 15 -0.13 -11.08 8.44
CA ALA A 15 -1.52 -10.90 8.07
C ALA A 15 -2.30 -12.18 8.39
N SER A 16 -3.34 -12.09 9.22
CA SER A 16 -4.15 -13.25 9.63
C SER A 16 -5.01 -13.80 8.48
N GLN A 17 -5.37 -12.95 7.51
CA GLN A 17 -6.18 -13.28 6.34
C GLN A 17 -5.70 -12.46 5.14
N LEU A 18 -6.04 -12.92 3.93
CA LEU A 18 -5.71 -12.21 2.68
C LEU A 18 -6.57 -10.94 2.55
N PRO A 19 -5.99 -9.74 2.39
CA PRO A 19 -6.78 -8.52 2.20
C PRO A 19 -7.52 -8.51 0.85
N HIS A 20 -8.76 -8.05 0.81
CA HIS A 20 -9.41 -7.65 -0.44
C HIS A 20 -8.58 -6.52 -1.08
N PRO A 21 -8.23 -6.54 -2.37
CA PRO A 21 -8.80 -7.29 -3.49
C PRO A 21 -7.96 -8.49 -3.99
N PHE A 22 -7.04 -9.01 -3.18
CA PHE A 22 -6.12 -10.06 -3.65
C PHE A 22 -6.80 -11.44 -3.65
N GLU A 23 -6.45 -12.27 -4.64
CA GLU A 23 -6.98 -13.64 -4.79
C GLU A 23 -5.99 -14.71 -4.30
N SER A 24 -4.71 -14.36 -4.20
CA SER A 24 -3.66 -15.27 -3.72
C SER A 24 -2.67 -14.59 -2.77
N LYS A 25 -2.12 -15.40 -1.86
CA LYS A 25 -1.06 -14.96 -0.94
C LYS A 25 0.17 -14.45 -1.69
N GLN A 26 0.55 -15.12 -2.79
CA GLN A 26 1.70 -14.70 -3.60
C GLN A 26 1.51 -13.31 -4.21
N GLN A 27 0.28 -12.96 -4.61
CA GLN A 27 -0.04 -11.63 -5.15
C GLN A 27 0.12 -10.55 -4.09
N TYR A 28 -0.44 -10.77 -2.89
CA TYR A 28 -0.34 -9.84 -1.77
C TYR A 28 1.12 -9.62 -1.34
N GLU A 29 1.89 -10.70 -1.12
CA GLU A 29 3.29 -10.57 -0.72
C GLU A 29 4.14 -9.88 -1.78
N ARG A 30 3.88 -10.14 -3.07
CA ARG A 30 4.55 -9.43 -4.17
C ARG A 30 4.24 -7.94 -4.18
N ALA A 31 3.00 -7.55 -3.89
CA ALA A 31 2.60 -6.14 -3.86
C ALA A 31 3.34 -5.34 -2.77
N LEU A 32 3.79 -6.00 -1.70
CA LEU A 32 4.50 -5.38 -0.58
C LEU A 32 6.03 -5.45 -0.67
N ARG A 33 6.59 -6.05 -1.73
CA ARG A 33 8.05 -6.28 -1.85
C ARG A 33 8.89 -5.01 -1.93
N LEU A 34 8.31 -3.91 -2.40
CA LEU A 34 9.03 -2.67 -2.62
C LEU A 34 8.75 -1.69 -1.45
N PRO A 35 9.79 -1.25 -0.73
CA PRO A 35 9.62 -0.22 0.29
C PRO A 35 9.26 1.12 -0.36
N ILE A 36 8.34 1.86 0.26
CA ILE A 36 7.83 3.14 -0.30
C ILE A 36 8.67 4.33 0.16
N GLY A 37 9.47 4.21 1.22
CA GLY A 37 10.16 5.35 1.82
C GLY A 37 11.20 6.06 0.91
N PRO A 38 11.44 7.36 1.11
CA PRO A 38 12.41 8.15 0.34
C PRO A 38 13.87 7.70 0.53
N GLU A 39 14.17 6.95 1.57
CA GLU A 39 15.48 6.37 1.89
C GLU A 39 15.79 5.13 1.03
N TRP A 40 14.77 4.49 0.45
CA TRP A 40 14.92 3.31 -0.42
C TRP A 40 14.56 3.56 -1.89
N THR A 41 14.03 4.75 -2.20
CA THR A 41 13.54 5.10 -3.54
C THR A 41 14.03 6.47 -3.98
N THR A 42 14.07 6.73 -5.29
CA THR A 42 14.40 8.07 -5.78
C THR A 42 13.29 9.07 -5.45
N LYS A 43 13.62 10.35 -5.35
CA LYS A 43 12.65 11.42 -5.09
C LYS A 43 11.44 11.38 -6.04
N SER A 44 11.65 11.13 -7.33
CA SER A 44 10.57 11.06 -8.32
C SER A 44 9.64 9.85 -8.10
N THR A 45 10.23 8.69 -7.83
CA THR A 45 9.50 7.46 -7.51
C THR A 45 8.68 7.63 -6.24
N PHE A 46 9.29 8.20 -5.19
CA PHE A 46 8.62 8.49 -3.93
C PHE A 46 7.40 9.40 -4.12
N GLN A 47 7.59 10.52 -4.82
CA GLN A 47 6.50 11.47 -5.10
C GLN A 47 5.38 10.82 -5.91
N THR A 48 5.71 9.95 -6.87
CA THR A 48 4.72 9.24 -7.68
C THR A 48 3.95 8.21 -6.85
N ALA A 49 4.63 7.45 -6.00
CA ALA A 49 4.04 6.40 -5.17
C ALA A 49 3.18 6.95 -4.03
N THR A 50 3.53 8.11 -3.48
CA THR A 50 2.81 8.74 -2.35
C THR A 50 1.74 9.74 -2.78
N LYS A 51 1.67 10.10 -4.06
CA LYS A 51 0.62 10.98 -4.60
C LYS A 51 -0.75 10.30 -4.43
N PRO A 52 -1.72 10.93 -3.73
CA PRO A 52 -3.03 10.33 -3.53
C PRO A 52 -3.80 10.28 -4.85
N ARG A 53 -4.72 9.31 -4.94
CA ARG A 53 -5.55 9.09 -6.15
C ARG A 53 -6.39 10.31 -6.51
N VAL A 54 -6.90 11.02 -5.52
CA VAL A 54 -7.75 12.20 -5.70
C VAL A 54 -7.03 13.41 -5.12
N MET A 55 -6.73 14.38 -5.98
CA MET A 55 -6.14 15.66 -5.60
C MET A 55 -7.22 16.74 -5.62
N ILE A 56 -7.61 17.25 -4.44
CA ILE A 56 -8.58 18.33 -4.31
C ILE A 56 -7.84 19.64 -4.11
N LYS A 57 -8.05 20.60 -5.00
CA LYS A 57 -7.56 21.97 -4.81
C LYS A 57 -8.51 22.75 -3.91
N GLN A 58 -7.98 23.70 -3.15
CA GLN A 58 -8.80 24.61 -2.33
C GLN A 58 -9.79 25.40 -3.21
N GLY A 59 -11.02 25.62 -2.73
CA GLY A 59 -12.09 26.34 -3.42
C GLY A 59 -13.40 25.56 -3.52
N VAL A 60 -14.36 26.09 -4.28
CA VAL A 60 -15.68 25.45 -4.48
C VAL A 60 -15.58 24.31 -5.49
N ILE A 61 -15.95 23.10 -5.06
CA ILE A 61 -16.01 21.91 -5.91
C ILE A 61 -17.35 21.90 -6.66
N LYS A 62 -17.33 22.26 -7.94
CA LYS A 62 -18.52 22.24 -8.79
C LYS A 62 -18.82 20.82 -9.28
N PRO A 63 -20.11 20.46 -9.48
CA PRO A 63 -20.48 19.19 -10.10
C PRO A 63 -19.89 19.03 -11.50
N ILE A 64 -19.70 17.77 -11.92
CA ILE A 64 -19.24 17.45 -13.28
C ILE A 64 -20.36 17.82 -14.27
N GLN A 65 -20.06 18.69 -15.22
CA GLN A 65 -21.07 19.22 -16.15
C GLN A 65 -21.20 18.40 -17.45
N ARG A 66 -20.14 17.70 -17.85
CA ARG A 66 -20.12 16.90 -19.08
C ARG A 66 -19.31 15.61 -18.86
N PRO A 67 -19.69 14.50 -19.52
CA PRO A 67 -18.90 13.29 -19.47
C PRO A 67 -17.51 13.56 -20.05
N THR A 68 -16.49 13.26 -19.27
CA THR A 68 -15.11 13.16 -19.73
C THR A 68 -14.97 11.83 -20.46
N LEU A 69 -14.63 11.88 -21.75
CA LEU A 69 -14.27 10.69 -22.54
C LEU A 69 -12.98 10.06 -22.02
#